data_AF-A0A4D7ANF5-F1
#
_entry.id   AF-A0A4D7ANF5-F1
#
_cell.length_a   1.000
_cell.length_b   1.000
_cell.length_c   1.000
_cell.angle_alpha   90.00
_cell.angle_beta   90.00
_cell.angle_gamma   90.00
#
_symmetry.space_group_name_H-M   'P 1'
#
loop_
_entity.id
_entity.type
_entity.pdbx_description
1 polymer ?
#
loop_
_entity_poly.entity_id
_entity_poly.type
_entity_poly.pdbx_seq_one_letter_code
_entity_poly.pdbx_strand_id
1 'polypeptide(L)' 'MKRVRMTLDEIRAESTYYIETHDKSAGICTLVDVENMGFCKDGVTRWYHFTNDEGQPAVYYKY' A
#
# COMPACT_ATOMS: atom_id res chain seq x y z
N MET A 1 2.79 -16.87 -6.39
CA MET A 1 3.58 -15.68 -6.76
C MET A 1 4.00 -14.97 -5.47
N LYS A 2 5.26 -14.57 -5.31
CA LYS A 2 5.73 -13.86 -4.11
C LYS A 2 5.34 -12.38 -4.26
N ARG A 3 4.74 -11.79 -3.22
CA ARG A 3 4.42 -10.36 -3.21
C ARG A 3 5.68 -9.52 -2.94
N VAL A 4 5.82 -8.40 -3.64
CA VAL A 4 6.87 -7.41 -3.36
C VAL A 4 6.45 -6.58 -2.16
N ARG A 5 7.35 -6.38 -1.20
CA ARG A 5 7.07 -5.49 -0.07
C ARG A 5 7.35 -4.06 -0.51
N MET A 6 6.38 -3.17 -0.29
CA MET A 6 6.53 -1.75 -0.54
C MET A 6 6.39 -0.95 0.77
N THR A 7 7.06 0.19 0.81
CA THR A 7 6.94 1.22 1.82
C THR A 7 5.86 2.22 1.44
N LEU A 8 5.39 3.02 2.40
CA LEU A 8 4.38 4.05 2.10
C LEU A 8 4.91 5.11 1.13
N ASP A 9 6.21 5.39 1.15
CA ASP A 9 6.81 6.38 0.25
C ASP A 9 6.96 5.87 -1.19
N GLU A 10 7.27 4.58 -1.38
CA GLU A 10 7.22 3.95 -2.71
C GLU A 10 5.80 3.97 -3.27
N ILE A 11 4.80 3.68 -2.43
CA ILE A 11 3.39 3.68 -2.85
C ILE A 11 2.91 5.10 -3.18
N ARG A 12 3.38 6.11 -2.45
CA ARG A 12 3.13 7.52 -2.79
C ARG A 12 3.75 7.92 -4.13
N ALA A 13 4.90 7.35 -4.48
CA ALA A 13 5.58 7.67 -5.73
C ALA A 13 4.79 7.20 -6.97
N GLU A 14 4.01 6.13 -6.85
CA GLU A 14 3.14 5.60 -7.91
C GLU A 14 1.68 6.10 -7.84
N SER A 15 1.27 6.76 -6.74
CA SER A 15 -0.11 7.18 -6.53
C SER A 15 -0.45 8.48 -7.25
N THR A 16 -1.36 8.42 -8.24
CA THR A 16 -1.92 9.61 -8.90
C THR A 16 -2.49 10.62 -7.89
N TYR A 17 -3.20 10.14 -6.87
CA TYR A 17 -3.75 11.02 -5.82
C TYR A 17 -2.65 11.81 -5.11
N TYR A 18 -1.56 11.16 -4.71
CA TYR A 18 -0.47 11.85 -4.01
C TYR A 18 0.30 12.79 -4.92
N ILE A 19 0.49 12.42 -6.20
CA ILE A 19 1.15 13.27 -7.20
C ILE A 19 0.38 14.57 -7.40
N GLU A 20 -0.95 14.53 -7.38
CA GLU A 20 -1.81 15.71 -7.58
C GLU A 20 -1.99 16.56 -6.32
N THR A 21 -2.07 15.93 -5.15
CA THR A 21 -2.47 16.62 -3.90
C THR A 21 -1.31 16.90 -2.95
N HIS A 22 -0.21 16.12 -3.05
CA HIS A 22 0.86 16.07 -2.07
C HIS A 22 0.40 15.87 -0.62
N ASP A 23 -0.77 15.26 -0.43
CA ASP A 23 -1.36 15.05 0.89
C ASP A 23 -0.63 13.92 1.64
N LYS A 24 0.25 14.32 2.56
CA LYS A 24 1.01 13.39 3.41
C LYS A 24 0.17 12.69 4.46
N SER A 25 -1.06 13.13 4.70
CA SER A 25 -1.99 12.49 5.64
C SER A 25 -2.73 11.29 5.04
N ALA A 26 -2.72 11.17 3.70
CA ALA A 26 -3.40 10.10 3.00
C ALA A 26 -2.88 8.71 3.41
N GLY A 27 -3.83 7.84 3.74
CA GLY A 27 -3.57 6.43 4.06
C GLY A 27 -3.51 5.57 2.80
N ILE A 28 -3.02 4.34 2.96
CA ILE A 28 -2.83 3.40 1.86
C ILE A 28 -4.07 3.19 0.98
N CYS A 29 -5.27 3.10 1.58
CA CYS A 29 -6.52 2.91 0.84
C CYS A 29 -6.94 4.11 -0.02
N THR A 30 -6.29 5.27 0.14
CA THR A 30 -6.47 6.43 -0.72
C THR A 30 -5.42 6.48 -1.83
N LEU A 31 -4.28 5.81 -1.62
CA LEU A 31 -3.13 5.89 -2.52
C LEU A 31 -3.20 4.87 -3.66
N VAL A 32 -3.72 3.67 -3.37
CA VAL A 32 -3.81 2.54 -4.32
C VAL A 32 -5.10 1.75 -4.10
N ASP A 33 -5.49 1.00 -5.13
CA ASP A 33 -6.61 0.07 -5.07
C ASP A 33 -6.24 -1.18 -4.26
N VAL A 34 -6.61 -1.17 -2.98
CA VAL A 34 -6.38 -2.30 -2.07
C VAL A 34 -7.35 -3.44 -2.41
N GLU A 35 -6.77 -4.59 -2.77
CA GLU A 35 -7.50 -5.81 -3.15
C GLU A 35 -7.91 -6.64 -1.92
N ASN A 36 -7.10 -6.62 -0.87
CA ASN A 36 -7.35 -7.36 0.37
C ASN A 36 -6.57 -6.74 1.53
N MET A 37 -7.08 -6.85 2.75
CA MET A 37 -6.40 -6.37 3.95
C MET A 37 -6.77 -7.19 5.18
N GLY A 38 -5.93 -7.12 6.21
CA GLY A 38 -6.18 -7.77 7.48
C GLY A 38 -5.10 -7.51 8.50
N PHE A 39 -5.03 -8.37 9.51
CA PHE A 39 -4.03 -8.31 10.57
C PHE A 39 -3.03 -9.46 10.47
N CYS A 40 -1.79 -9.19 10.84
CA CYS A 40 -0.79 -10.21 11.10
C CYS A 40 -1.14 -10.98 12.39
N LYS A 41 -0.41 -12.07 12.64
CA LYS A 41 -0.63 -12.93 13.83
C LYS A 41 -0.45 -12.19 15.16
N ASP A 42 0.24 -11.05 15.17
CA ASP A 42 0.41 -10.19 16.35
C ASP A 42 -0.88 -9.44 16.73
N GLY A 43 -1.91 -9.44 15.88
CA GLY A 43 -3.17 -8.75 16.11
C GLY A 43 -3.10 -7.21 16.02
N VAL A 44 -1.93 -6.64 15.70
CA VAL A 44 -1.71 -5.19 15.68
C VAL A 44 -1.21 -4.74 14.31
N THR A 45 -0.22 -5.43 13.74
CA THR A 45 0.30 -5.09 12.42
C THR A 45 -0.77 -5.40 11.36
N ARG A 46 -1.08 -4.41 10.53
CA ARG A 46 -1.99 -4.54 9.39
C ARG A 46 -1.19 -4.84 8.14
N TRP A 47 -1.73 -5.69 7.27
CA TRP A 47 -1.23 -5.89 5.92
C TRP A 47 -2.27 -5.46 4.89
N TYR A 48 -1.79 -4.94 3.77
CA TYR A 48 -2.59 -4.49 2.64
C TYR A 48 -2.00 -5.08 1.36
N HIS A 49 -2.81 -5.82 0.61
CA HIS A 49 -2.45 -6.37 -0.70
C HIS A 49 -3.05 -5.51 -1.81
N PHE A 50 -2.28 -5.28 -2.85
CA PHE A 50 -2.64 -4.51 -4.03
C PHE A 50 -1.73 -4.94 -5.19
N THR A 51 -2.01 -4.43 -6.38
CA THR A 51 -1.11 -4.54 -7.54
C THR A 51 -0.40 -3.21 -7.74
N ASN A 52 0.92 -3.22 -7.84
CA ASN A 52 1.71 -1.99 -8.07
C ASN A 52 1.65 -1.52 -9.53
N ASP A 53 2.26 -0.38 -9.84
CA ASP A 53 2.28 0.20 -11.20
C ASP A 53 2.92 -0.72 -12.26
N GLU A 54 3.88 -1.56 -11.87
CA GLU A 54 4.51 -2.59 -12.71
C GLU A 54 3.62 -3.82 -12.95
N GLY A 55 2.41 -3.88 -12.39
CA GLY A 55 1.50 -5.02 -12.51
C GLY A 55 1.87 -6.21 -11.62
N GLN A 56 2.72 -6.01 -10.62
CA GLN A 56 3.18 -7.03 -9.69
C GLN A 56 2.34 -7.04 -8.41
N PRO A 57 2.00 -8.22 -7.86
CA PRO A 57 1.37 -8.31 -6.55
C PRO A 57 2.29 -7.72 -5.47
N ALA A 58 1.77 -6.77 -4.70
CA ALA A 58 2.49 -6.03 -3.68
C ALA A 58 1.85 -6.19 -2.28
N VAL A 59 2.63 -5.86 -1.25
CA VAL A 59 2.17 -5.83 0.14
C VAL A 59 2.78 -4.66 0.92
N TYR A 60 1.94 -3.93 1.66
CA TYR A 60 2.34 -2.92 2.63
C TYR A 60 2.00 -3.38 4.05
N TYR A 61 2.91 -3.17 4.99
CA TYR A 61 2.70 -3.47 6.42
C TYR A 61 2.70 -2.19 7.24
N LYS A 62 1.68 -2.01 8.07
CA LYS A 62 1.53 -0.87 8.97
C LYS A 62 1.34 -1.34 10.41
N TYR A 63 2.25 -0.94 11.30
CA TYR A 63 2.07 -1.07 12.74
C TYR A 63 1.06 -0.02 13.23
#